data_AF-A0A9E3R7L9-F1
#
_entry.id   AF-A0A9E3R7L9-F1
#
_cell.length_a   1.000
_cell.length_b   1.000
_cell.length_c   1.000
_cell.angle_alpha   90.00
_cell.angle_beta   90.00
_cell.angle_gamma   90.00
#
_symmetry.space_group_name_H-M   'P 1'
#
loop_
_entity.id
_entity.type
_entity.pdbx_description
1 polymer ?
#
loop_
_entity_poly.entity_id
_entity_poly.type
_entity_poly.pdbx_seq_one_letter_code
_entity_poly.pdbx_strand_id
1 'polypeptide(L)'
;MFESLRATIADLVGGRVAPADRRAVIADMKRALVQAKLGVEDLREGVAQTSRRAAEERTQADTMRRRRELAEGIADAETAAIAAKYEAQHTERLAVLERKLEAQQAELGLAERDYDEMVKALKQADRGVGGGMAAGAADRMMGHTTDGLTDDELGLRNDAPLNAELDALRRTRARSDREATADAALEALKKRMGRE
;
A
#
# COMPACT_ATOMS: atom_id res chain seq x y z
N MET A 1 10.09 -3.01 10.50
CA MET A 1 10.50 -3.88 9.37
C MET A 1 11.51 -3.17 8.44
N PHE A 2 11.26 -1.92 8.04
CA PHE A 2 12.21 -1.14 7.24
C PHE A 2 13.57 -0.89 7.95
N GLU A 3 13.58 -0.66 9.25
CA GLU A 3 14.82 -0.44 10.01
C GLU A 3 15.73 -1.68 10.07
N SER A 4 15.15 -2.86 10.29
CA SER A 4 15.90 -4.12 10.26
C SER A 4 16.48 -4.42 8.87
N LEU A 5 15.77 -4.00 7.80
CA LEU A 5 16.25 -4.16 6.43
C LEU A 5 17.36 -3.14 6.08
N ARG A 6 17.27 -1.91 6.60
CA ARG A 6 18.34 -0.91 6.48
C ARG A 6 19.63 -1.36 7.14
N ALA A 7 19.55 -1.98 8.32
CA ALA A 7 20.72 -2.50 9.03
C ALA A 7 21.44 -3.60 8.23
N THR A 8 20.70 -4.56 7.68
CA THR A 8 21.27 -5.64 6.87
C THR A 8 21.84 -5.14 5.54
N ILE A 9 21.22 -4.14 4.91
CA ILE A 9 21.76 -3.44 3.74
C ILE A 9 23.11 -2.79 4.08
N ALA A 10 23.20 -2.09 5.21
CA ALA A 10 24.42 -1.41 5.63
C ALA A 10 25.56 -2.41 5.92
N ASP A 11 25.25 -3.58 6.47
CA ASP A 11 26.22 -4.65 6.70
C ASP A 11 26.72 -5.29 5.41
N LEU A 12 25.82 -5.46 4.43
CA LEU A 12 26.15 -6.01 3.11
C LEU A 12 27.02 -5.05 2.30
N VAL A 13 26.63 -3.77 2.23
CA VAL A 13 27.40 -2.71 1.56
C VAL A 13 28.72 -2.46 2.28
N GLY A 14 28.73 -2.55 3.62
CA GLY A 14 29.93 -2.44 4.44
C GLY A 14 30.87 -3.65 4.37
N GLY A 15 30.55 -4.68 3.57
CA GLY A 15 31.39 -5.85 3.37
C GLY A 15 31.53 -6.76 4.60
N ARG A 16 30.70 -6.58 5.62
CA ARG A 16 30.70 -7.38 6.86
C ARG A 16 30.12 -8.77 6.68
N VAL A 17 29.44 -9.01 5.55
CA VAL A 17 28.90 -10.31 5.15
C VAL A 17 29.92 -11.10 4.33
N ALA A 18 30.18 -12.34 4.75
CA ALA A 18 31.09 -13.25 4.06
C ALA A 18 30.63 -13.51 2.62
N PRO A 19 31.53 -13.59 1.62
CA PRO A 19 31.16 -13.72 0.20
C PRO A 19 30.22 -14.89 -0.13
N ALA A 20 30.30 -15.99 0.63
CA ALA A 20 29.43 -17.15 0.48
C ALA A 20 27.97 -16.84 0.87
N ASP A 21 27.76 -16.00 1.88
CA ASP A 21 26.44 -15.68 2.42
C ASP A 21 25.78 -14.50 1.68
N ARG A 22 26.56 -13.70 0.93
CA ARG A 22 26.05 -12.52 0.22
C ARG A 22 24.88 -12.84 -0.72
N ARG A 23 24.91 -13.97 -1.42
CA ARG A 23 23.81 -14.38 -2.32
C ARG A 23 22.53 -14.69 -1.56
N ALA A 24 22.64 -15.33 -0.40
CA ALA A 24 21.48 -15.63 0.46
C ALA A 24 20.89 -14.33 1.02
N VAL A 25 21.74 -13.42 1.52
CA VAL A 25 21.31 -12.10 2.02
C VAL A 25 20.63 -11.29 0.92
N ILE A 26 21.17 -11.28 -0.31
CA ILE A 26 20.54 -10.61 -1.46
C ILE A 26 19.17 -11.21 -1.78
N ALA A 27 19.01 -12.54 -1.72
CA ALA A 27 17.72 -13.19 -1.96
C ALA A 27 16.68 -12.82 -0.90
N ASP A 28 17.07 -12.76 0.38
CA ASP A 28 16.19 -12.35 1.47
C ASP A 28 15.81 -10.86 1.36
N MET A 29 16.76 -10.01 0.96
CA MET A 29 16.49 -8.59 0.68
C MET A 29 15.53 -8.40 -0.49
N LYS A 30 15.63 -9.21 -1.56
CA LYS A 30 14.66 -9.20 -2.67
C LYS A 30 13.26 -9.53 -2.17
N ARG A 31 13.10 -10.56 -1.34
CA ARG A 31 11.79 -10.92 -0.74
C ARG A 31 11.24 -9.77 0.11
N ALA A 32 12.08 -9.17 0.95
CA ALA A 32 11.68 -8.05 1.79
C ALA A 32 11.29 -6.80 0.98
N LEU A 33 11.98 -6.51 -0.14
CA LEU A 33 11.61 -5.44 -1.05
C LEU A 33 10.27 -5.69 -1.75
N VAL A 34 9.99 -6.93 -2.17
CA VAL A 34 8.67 -7.27 -2.71
C VAL A 34 7.59 -7.00 -1.66
N GLN A 35 7.78 -7.45 -0.42
CA GLN A 35 6.83 -7.18 0.68
C GLN A 35 6.67 -5.68 0.95
N ALA A 36 7.77 -4.91 0.93
CA ALA A 36 7.72 -3.46 1.07
C ALA A 36 6.93 -2.79 -0.07
N LYS A 37 7.12 -3.25 -1.32
CA LYS A 37 6.34 -2.77 -2.48
C LYS A 37 4.85 -3.03 -2.29
N LEU A 38 4.46 -4.20 -1.77
CA LEU A 38 3.07 -4.50 -1.46
C LEU A 38 2.49 -3.52 -0.45
N GLY A 39 3.24 -3.22 0.62
CA GLY A 39 2.84 -2.22 1.61
C GLY A 39 2.66 -0.82 1.01
N VAL A 40 3.52 -0.41 0.08
CA VAL A 40 3.38 0.87 -0.65
C VAL A 40 2.11 0.87 -1.51
N GLU A 41 1.82 -0.21 -2.22
CA GLU A 41 0.58 -0.32 -3.01
C GLU A 41 -0.69 -0.30 -2.14
N ASP A 42 -0.66 -0.96 -0.98
CA ASP A 42 -1.77 -0.92 -0.02
C ASP A 42 -1.99 0.51 0.51
N LEU A 43 -0.92 1.27 0.77
CA LEU A 43 -1.01 2.68 1.15
C LEU A 43 -1.60 3.54 0.03
N ARG A 44 -1.17 3.33 -1.23
CA ARG A 44 -1.74 4.01 -2.41
C ARG A 44 -3.23 3.75 -2.55
N GLU A 45 -3.65 2.49 -2.40
CA GLU A 45 -5.06 2.11 -2.44
C GLU A 45 -5.84 2.75 -1.29
N GLY A 46 -5.26 2.77 -0.08
CA GLY A 46 -5.84 3.42 1.09
C GLY A 46 -6.07 4.92 0.89
N VAL A 47 -5.09 5.63 0.32
CA VAL A 47 -5.21 7.05 -0.07
C VAL A 47 -6.33 7.23 -1.09
N ALA A 48 -6.37 6.40 -2.14
CA ALA A 48 -7.41 6.49 -3.18
C ALA A 48 -8.82 6.24 -2.60
N GLN A 49 -8.98 5.27 -1.69
CA GLN A 49 -10.25 4.99 -1.04
C GLN A 49 -10.70 6.14 -0.15
N THR A 50 -9.82 6.68 0.70
CA THR A 50 -10.13 7.82 1.56
C THR A 50 -10.48 9.06 0.72
N SER A 51 -9.75 9.31 -0.37
CA SER A 51 -10.03 10.41 -1.30
C SER A 51 -11.42 10.30 -1.93
N ARG A 52 -11.83 9.10 -2.37
CA ARG A 52 -13.18 8.87 -2.91
C ARG A 52 -14.25 9.18 -1.87
N ARG A 53 -14.09 8.68 -0.64
CA ARG A 53 -15.02 8.94 0.47
C ARG A 53 -15.11 10.43 0.82
N ALA A 54 -13.98 11.15 0.80
CA ALA A 54 -13.96 12.59 1.03
C ALA A 54 -14.72 13.35 -0.07
N ALA A 55 -14.56 12.96 -1.34
CA ALA A 55 -15.30 13.56 -2.45
C ALA A 55 -16.81 13.30 -2.38
N GLU A 56 -17.21 12.08 -1.99
CA GLU A 56 -18.59 11.72 -1.74
C GLU A 56 -19.19 12.57 -0.61
N GLU A 57 -18.52 12.68 0.54
CA GLU A 57 -19.03 13.46 1.66
C GLU A 57 -19.08 14.97 1.37
N ARG A 58 -18.13 15.50 0.60
CA ARG A 58 -18.20 16.88 0.11
C ARG A 58 -19.45 17.12 -0.74
N THR A 59 -19.78 16.18 -1.62
CA THR A 59 -20.98 16.25 -2.45
C THR A 59 -22.26 16.20 -1.61
N GLN A 60 -22.28 15.40 -0.54
CA GLN A 60 -23.42 15.34 0.39
C GLN A 60 -23.57 16.64 1.18
N ALA A 61 -22.47 17.19 1.72
CA ALA A 61 -22.47 18.49 2.41
C ALA A 61 -23.00 19.61 1.50
N ASP A 62 -22.52 19.68 0.25
CA ASP A 62 -23.00 20.64 -0.74
C ASP A 62 -24.49 20.47 -1.07
N THR A 63 -24.96 19.21 -1.12
CA THR A 63 -26.37 18.92 -1.37
C THR A 63 -27.25 19.37 -0.19
N MET A 64 -26.81 19.14 1.05
CA MET A 64 -27.53 19.61 2.23
C MET A 64 -27.55 21.13 2.32
N ARG A 65 -26.42 21.79 2.02
CA ARG A 65 -26.34 23.25 1.94
C ARG A 65 -27.35 23.83 0.94
N ARG A 66 -27.38 23.30 -0.29
CA ARG A 66 -28.36 23.73 -1.31
C ARG A 66 -29.81 23.49 -0.87
N ARG A 67 -30.09 22.35 -0.23
CA ARG A 67 -31.43 22.04 0.30
C ARG A 67 -31.84 23.00 1.41
N ARG A 68 -30.91 23.38 2.29
CA ARG A 68 -31.15 24.40 3.32
C ARG A 68 -31.53 25.73 2.68
N GLU A 69 -30.72 26.22 1.74
CA GLU A 69 -30.94 27.51 1.06
C GLU A 69 -32.30 27.54 0.34
N LEU A 70 -32.70 26.44 -0.31
CA LEU A 70 -34.02 26.33 -0.95
C LEU A 70 -35.17 26.34 0.06
N ALA A 71 -35.03 25.63 1.18
CA ALA A 71 -36.04 25.58 2.24
C ALA A 71 -36.21 26.95 2.92
N GLU A 72 -35.10 27.65 3.19
CA GLU A 72 -35.11 29.02 3.69
C GLU A 72 -35.83 29.97 2.72
N GLY A 73 -35.60 29.81 1.41
CA GLY A 73 -36.24 30.61 0.36
C GLY A 73 -37.76 30.46 0.27
N ILE A 74 -38.32 29.33 0.75
CA ILE A 74 -39.77 29.10 0.82
C ILE A 74 -40.35 29.19 2.25
N ALA A 75 -39.53 29.65 3.21
CA ALA A 75 -39.88 29.73 4.63
C ALA A 75 -40.27 28.38 5.28
N ASP A 76 -39.74 27.25 4.77
CA ASP A 76 -39.86 25.94 5.42
C ASP A 76 -38.74 25.79 6.47
N ALA A 77 -39.05 26.24 7.69
CA ALA A 77 -38.10 26.25 8.80
C ALA A 77 -37.72 24.83 9.27
N GLU A 78 -38.60 23.84 9.14
CA GLU A 78 -38.33 22.48 9.60
C GLU A 78 -37.32 21.80 8.68
N THR A 79 -37.55 21.87 7.36
CA THR A 79 -36.61 21.32 6.38
C THR A 79 -35.26 22.05 6.44
N ALA A 80 -35.25 23.37 6.62
CA ALA A 80 -34.02 24.15 6.77
C ALA A 80 -33.21 23.69 8.00
N ALA A 81 -33.87 23.49 9.15
CA ALA A 81 -33.21 23.03 10.37
C ALA A 81 -32.62 21.61 10.22
N ILE A 82 -33.36 20.70 9.58
CA ILE A 82 -32.88 19.33 9.31
C ILE A 82 -31.69 19.36 8.36
N ALA A 83 -31.76 20.13 7.27
CA ALA A 83 -30.68 20.27 6.32
C ALA A 83 -29.42 20.85 6.97
N ALA A 84 -29.56 21.86 7.83
CA ALA A 84 -28.44 22.43 8.58
C ALA A 84 -27.76 21.40 9.50
N LYS A 85 -28.53 20.55 10.18
CA LYS A 85 -27.99 19.48 11.03
C LYS A 85 -27.17 18.48 10.21
N TYR A 86 -27.69 18.02 9.08
CA TYR A 86 -26.97 17.06 8.24
C TYR A 86 -25.76 17.69 7.54
N GLU A 87 -25.86 18.94 7.08
CA GLU A 87 -24.73 19.71 6.56
C GLU A 87 -23.58 19.73 7.58
N ALA A 88 -23.85 20.12 8.83
CA ALA A 88 -22.85 20.12 9.89
C ALA A 88 -22.20 18.74 10.09
N GLN A 89 -23.01 17.66 10.12
CA GLN A 89 -22.49 16.29 10.24
C GLN A 89 -21.58 15.89 9.08
N HIS A 90 -21.96 16.22 7.83
CA HIS A 90 -21.14 15.91 6.66
C HIS A 90 -19.85 16.74 6.65
N THR A 91 -19.91 18.01 7.05
CA THR A 91 -18.71 18.86 7.19
C THR A 91 -17.75 18.35 8.25
N GLU A 92 -18.25 17.89 9.41
CA GLU A 92 -17.42 17.28 10.45
C GLU A 92 -16.73 16.00 9.95
N ARG A 93 -17.48 15.13 9.26
CA ARG A 93 -16.91 13.90 8.66
C ARG A 93 -15.89 14.21 7.59
N LEU A 94 -16.17 15.19 6.72
CA LEU A 94 -15.24 15.66 5.70
C LEU A 94 -13.93 16.13 6.33
N ALA A 95 -13.98 16.94 7.38
CA ALA A 95 -12.79 17.43 8.09
C ALA A 95 -11.96 16.30 8.73
N VAL A 96 -12.60 15.21 9.16
CA VAL A 96 -11.88 14.02 9.64
C VAL A 96 -11.23 13.27 8.48
N LEU A 97 -11.94 13.10 7.36
CA LEU A 97 -11.42 12.42 6.17
C LEU A 97 -10.26 13.18 5.52
N GLU A 98 -10.32 14.51 5.50
CA GLU A 98 -9.24 15.36 4.97
C GLU A 98 -7.96 15.24 5.82
N ARG A 99 -8.07 15.31 7.15
CA ARG A 99 -6.92 15.07 8.05
C ARG A 99 -6.35 13.66 7.90
N LYS A 100 -7.22 12.66 7.72
CA LYS A 100 -6.79 11.29 7.45
C LYS A 100 -6.05 11.20 6.12
N LEU A 101 -6.56 11.84 5.07
CA LEU A 101 -5.96 11.83 3.75
C LEU A 101 -4.56 12.45 3.78
N GLU A 102 -4.41 13.60 4.45
CA GLU A 102 -3.12 14.27 4.63
C GLU A 102 -2.10 13.35 5.32
N ALA A 103 -2.49 12.71 6.43
CA ALA A 103 -1.64 11.77 7.15
C ALA A 103 -1.23 10.56 6.26
N GLN A 104 -2.19 9.97 5.53
CA GLN A 104 -1.92 8.84 4.64
C GLN A 104 -1.02 9.22 3.45
N GLN A 105 -1.16 10.43 2.91
CA GLN A 105 -0.29 10.94 1.84
C GLN A 105 1.14 11.18 2.34
N ALA A 106 1.29 11.71 3.56
CA ALA A 106 2.60 11.89 4.18
C ALA A 106 3.30 10.54 4.44
N GLU A 107 2.55 9.55 4.96
CA GLU A 107 3.03 8.18 5.17
C GLU A 107 3.44 7.50 3.85
N LEU A 108 2.60 7.61 2.81
CA LEU A 108 2.90 7.09 1.49
C LEU A 108 4.20 7.69 0.94
N GLY A 109 4.36 9.02 1.03
CA GLY A 109 5.57 9.68 0.56
C GLY A 109 6.84 9.25 1.31
N LEU A 110 6.74 8.93 2.60
CA LEU A 110 7.85 8.34 3.37
C LEU A 110 8.16 6.92 2.90
N ALA A 111 7.14 6.09 2.75
CA ALA A 111 7.29 4.70 2.32
C ALA A 111 7.86 4.57 0.89
N GLU A 112 7.45 5.44 -0.03
CA GLU A 112 7.98 5.50 -1.40
C GLU A 112 9.46 5.87 -1.42
N ARG A 113 9.87 6.89 -0.65
CA ARG A 113 11.29 7.27 -0.52
C ARG A 113 12.13 6.14 0.06
N ASP A 114 11.65 5.53 1.15
CA ASP A 114 12.32 4.40 1.79
C ASP A 114 12.47 3.22 0.83
N TYR A 115 11.42 2.90 0.06
CA TYR A 115 11.46 1.84 -0.95
C TYR A 115 12.51 2.13 -2.03
N ASP A 116 12.52 3.34 -2.59
CA ASP A 116 13.48 3.75 -3.62
C ASP A 116 14.93 3.71 -3.14
N GLU A 117 15.19 4.14 -1.90
CA GLU A 117 16.50 4.07 -1.28
C GLU A 117 16.98 2.63 -1.12
N MET A 118 16.11 1.73 -0.66
CA MET A 118 16.45 0.32 -0.49
C MET A 118 16.69 -0.39 -1.83
N VAL A 119 15.92 -0.06 -2.88
CA VAL A 119 16.16 -0.56 -4.24
C VAL A 119 17.53 -0.11 -4.75
N LYS A 120 17.90 1.16 -4.54
CA LYS A 120 19.23 1.68 -4.92
C LYS A 120 20.34 0.95 -4.17
N ALA A 121 20.17 0.75 -2.87
CA ALA A 121 21.17 0.09 -2.05
C ALA A 121 21.35 -1.40 -2.41
N LEU A 122 20.27 -2.11 -2.75
CA LEU A 122 20.37 -3.48 -3.25
C LEU A 122 21.13 -3.55 -4.58
N LYS A 123 20.83 -2.63 -5.53
CA LYS A 123 21.55 -2.55 -6.81
C LYS A 123 23.05 -2.30 -6.63
N GLN A 124 23.42 -1.47 -5.66
CA GLN A 124 24.82 -1.20 -5.32
C GLN A 124 25.50 -2.43 -4.70
N ALA A 125 24.83 -3.09 -3.76
CA ALA A 125 25.34 -4.28 -3.11
C ALA A 125 25.59 -5.40 -4.13
N ASP A 126 24.65 -5.63 -5.05
CA ASP A 126 24.77 -6.65 -6.09
C ASP A 126 25.94 -6.41 -7.06
N ARG A 127 26.10 -5.15 -7.55
CA ARG A 127 27.27 -4.76 -8.36
C ARG A 127 28.59 -4.94 -7.60
N GLY A 128 28.59 -4.68 -6.30
CA GLY A 128 29.74 -4.90 -5.41
C GLY A 128 30.10 -6.38 -5.22
N VAL A 129 29.14 -7.30 -5.38
CA VAL A 129 29.41 -8.75 -5.37
C VAL A 129 30.01 -9.22 -6.71
N GLY A 130 29.58 -8.65 -7.84
CA GLY A 130 30.09 -8.99 -9.17
C GLY A 130 31.53 -8.57 -9.44
N GLY A 131 32.01 -7.47 -8.83
CA GLY A 131 33.36 -6.93 -9.05
C GLY A 131 34.50 -7.66 -8.31
N GLY A 132 34.19 -8.47 -7.30
CA GLY A 132 35.19 -9.15 -6.45
C GLY A 132 35.75 -10.46 -7.02
N MET A 133 35.21 -10.97 -8.12
CA MET A 133 35.58 -12.26 -8.73
C MET A 133 36.37 -12.11 -10.05
N ALA A 134 37.07 -11.00 -10.26
CA ALA A 134 38.01 -10.83 -11.38
C ALA A 134 39.43 -11.39 -11.09
N ALA A 135 39.55 -12.42 -10.24
CA ALA A 135 40.83 -13.10 -9.94
C ALA A 135 40.77 -14.63 -10.11
N GLY A 136 39.87 -15.15 -10.95
CA GLY A 136 39.80 -16.56 -11.27
C GLY A 136 39.46 -16.79 -12.74
N ALA A 137 40.48 -16.88 -13.60
CA ALA A 137 40.37 -16.97 -15.06
C ALA A 137 39.76 -18.28 -15.62
N ALA A 138 38.87 -18.96 -14.90
CA ALA A 138 38.32 -20.26 -15.28
C ALA A 138 36.80 -20.29 -15.57
N ASP A 139 36.03 -19.26 -15.20
CA ASP A 139 34.55 -19.32 -15.25
C ASP A 139 33.92 -18.76 -16.56
N ARG A 140 34.73 -18.48 -17.59
CA ARG A 140 34.24 -17.89 -18.86
C ARG A 140 33.57 -18.87 -19.84
N MET A 141 33.21 -20.08 -19.40
CA MET A 141 32.66 -21.13 -20.29
C MET A 141 31.13 -21.35 -20.17
N MET A 142 30.44 -20.65 -19.28
CA MET A 142 28.97 -20.49 -19.35
C MET A 142 28.66 -19.00 -19.46
N GLY A 143 28.05 -18.59 -20.57
CA GLY A 143 27.79 -17.18 -20.92
C GLY A 143 26.75 -16.48 -20.04
N HIS A 144 27.02 -16.37 -18.74
CA HIS A 144 26.32 -15.47 -17.84
C HIS A 144 27.22 -14.26 -17.62
N THR A 145 27.04 -13.25 -18.47
CA THR A 145 27.72 -11.97 -18.34
C THR A 145 27.48 -11.41 -16.95
N THR A 146 28.56 -11.05 -16.26
CA THR A 146 28.61 -10.34 -14.98
C THR A 146 28.12 -8.89 -15.13
N ASP A 147 26.92 -8.71 -15.69
CA ASP A 147 26.24 -7.43 -15.71
C ASP A 147 25.35 -7.40 -14.46
N GLY A 148 25.54 -6.40 -13.61
CA GLY A 148 24.80 -6.31 -12.33
C GLY A 148 23.29 -6.33 -12.55
N LEU A 149 22.53 -6.74 -11.51
CA LEU A 149 21.09 -6.96 -11.57
C LEU A 149 20.35 -5.91 -12.40
N THR A 150 19.65 -6.39 -13.41
CA THR A 150 18.85 -5.56 -14.31
C THR A 150 17.52 -5.17 -13.66
N ASP A 151 16.90 -4.10 -14.14
CA ASP A 151 15.56 -3.68 -13.67
C ASP A 151 14.50 -4.78 -13.89
N ASP A 152 14.71 -5.65 -14.88
CA ASP A 152 13.84 -6.81 -15.15
C ASP A 152 13.96 -7.89 -14.05
N GLU A 153 15.18 -8.19 -13.57
CA GLU A 153 15.43 -9.18 -12.51
C GLU A 153 15.06 -8.70 -11.11
N LEU A 154 14.87 -7.39 -10.93
CA LEU A 154 14.35 -6.77 -9.71
C LEU A 154 12.84 -6.54 -9.77
N GLY A 155 12.17 -6.94 -10.86
CA GLY A 155 10.73 -6.73 -11.03
C GLY A 155 10.35 -5.24 -11.03
N LEU A 156 11.21 -4.39 -11.59
CA LEU A 156 11.02 -2.93 -11.68
C LEU A 156 10.49 -2.47 -13.05
N ARG A 157 10.56 -3.33 -14.08
CA ARG A 157 10.12 -3.03 -15.45
C ARG A 157 8.76 -3.61 -15.81
N ASN A 158 8.41 -4.77 -15.28
CA ASN A 158 7.15 -5.45 -15.61
C ASN A 158 6.43 -5.91 -14.34
N ASP A 159 5.57 -5.03 -13.85
CA ASP A 159 4.74 -5.28 -12.66
C ASP A 159 3.51 -6.13 -12.98
N ALA A 160 3.23 -6.43 -14.24
CA ALA A 160 2.04 -7.15 -14.66
C ALA A 160 1.82 -8.51 -13.97
N PRO A 161 2.82 -9.41 -13.81
CA PRO A 161 2.61 -10.68 -13.11
C PRO A 161 2.39 -10.51 -11.61
N LEU A 162 3.12 -9.59 -10.96
CA LEU A 162 2.95 -9.29 -9.54
C LEU A 162 1.59 -8.64 -9.26
N ASN A 163 1.17 -7.70 -10.11
CA ASN A 163 -0.15 -7.07 -10.04
C ASN A 163 -1.27 -8.09 -10.28
N ALA A 164 -1.09 -9.05 -11.19
CA ALA A 164 -2.05 -10.12 -11.42
C ALA A 164 -2.20 -11.06 -10.21
N GLU A 165 -1.09 -11.37 -9.54
CA GLU A 165 -1.08 -12.16 -8.30
C GLU A 165 -1.74 -11.38 -7.15
N LEU A 166 -1.45 -10.08 -7.03
CA LEU A 166 -2.08 -9.20 -6.05
C LEU A 166 -3.58 -9.07 -6.27
N ASP A 167 -4.01 -8.90 -7.52
CA ASP A 167 -5.43 -8.85 -7.86
C ASP A 167 -6.13 -10.18 -7.55
N ALA A 168 -5.45 -11.32 -7.71
CA ALA A 168 -5.98 -12.61 -7.30
C ALA A 168 -6.12 -12.73 -5.77
N LEU A 169 -5.14 -12.24 -5.02
CA LEU A 169 -5.19 -12.19 -3.55
C LEU A 169 -6.30 -11.24 -3.05
N ARG A 170 -6.41 -10.04 -3.64
CA ARG A 170 -7.48 -9.07 -3.36
C ARG A 170 -8.87 -9.66 -3.61
N ARG A 171 -9.07 -10.34 -4.75
CA ARG A 171 -10.34 -11.05 -5.04
C ARG A 171 -10.64 -12.14 -4.03
N THR A 172 -9.62 -12.81 -3.51
CA THR A 172 -9.78 -13.87 -2.51
C THR A 172 -10.15 -13.29 -1.15
N ARG A 173 -9.48 -12.22 -0.72
CA ARG A 173 -9.81 -11.51 0.51
C ARG A 173 -11.23 -10.93 0.49
N ALA A 174 -11.62 -10.29 -0.61
CA ALA A 174 -12.97 -9.75 -0.78
C ALA A 174 -14.07 -10.82 -0.75
N ARG A 175 -13.77 -12.05 -1.22
CA ARG A 175 -14.70 -13.20 -1.07
C ARG A 175 -14.80 -13.63 0.39
N SER A 176 -13.66 -13.80 1.06
CA SER A 176 -13.60 -14.18 2.48
C SER A 176 -14.31 -13.16 3.38
N ASP A 177 -14.14 -11.87 3.14
CA ASP A 177 -14.82 -10.82 3.92
C ASP A 177 -16.35 -10.90 3.73
N ARG A 178 -16.82 -11.16 2.49
CA ARG A 178 -18.25 -11.33 2.22
C ARG A 178 -18.81 -12.58 2.89
N GLU A 179 -18.09 -13.70 2.84
CA GLU A 179 -18.46 -14.93 3.53
C GLU A 179 -18.55 -14.71 5.04
N ALA A 180 -17.55 -14.05 5.65
CA ALA A 180 -17.56 -13.70 7.07
C ALA A 180 -18.75 -12.80 7.45
N THR A 181 -19.11 -11.83 6.60
CA THR A 181 -20.30 -10.99 6.83
C THR A 181 -21.61 -11.77 6.70
N ALA A 182 -21.68 -12.73 5.78
CA ALA A 182 -22.85 -13.60 5.59
C ALA A 182 -23.01 -14.54 6.78
N ASP A 183 -21.92 -15.12 7.28
CA ASP A 183 -21.91 -15.99 8.45
C ASP A 183 -22.33 -15.21 9.71
N ALA A 184 -21.80 -14.00 9.91
CA ALA A 184 -22.21 -13.14 11.02
C ALA A 184 -23.71 -12.77 10.96
N ALA A 185 -24.24 -12.53 9.75
CA ALA A 185 -25.67 -12.26 9.56
C ALA A 185 -26.54 -13.50 9.83
N LEU A 186 -26.07 -14.69 9.43
CA LEU A 186 -26.73 -15.96 9.72
C LEU A 186 -26.76 -16.27 11.22
N GLU A 187 -25.66 -16.08 11.93
CA GLU A 187 -25.59 -16.27 13.38
C GLU A 187 -26.49 -15.27 14.13
N ALA A 188 -26.53 -14.01 13.69
CA ALA A 188 -27.46 -13.03 14.24
C ALA A 188 -28.93 -13.42 13.99
N LEU A 189 -29.24 -14.01 12.83
CA LEU A 189 -30.58 -14.50 12.50
C LEU A 189 -30.97 -15.74 13.33
N LYS A 190 -30.07 -16.72 13.48
CA LYS A 190 -30.28 -17.92 14.31
C LYS A 190 -30.56 -17.55 15.76
N LYS A 191 -29.76 -16.64 16.33
CA LYS A 191 -29.95 -16.09 17.67
C LYS A 191 -31.30 -15.39 17.83
N ARG A 192 -31.78 -14.70 16.79
CA ARG A 192 -33.09 -14.02 16.78
C ARG A 192 -34.27 -15.00 16.63
N MET A 193 -34.04 -16.17 16.04
CA MET A 193 -35.05 -17.23 15.85
C MET A 193 -35.04 -18.30 16.95
N GLY A 194 -34.19 -18.17 17.98
CA GLY A 194 -34.15 -19.10 19.12
C GLY A 194 -33.71 -20.52 18.77
N ARG A 195 -33.04 -20.70 17.63
CA ARG A 195 -32.37 -21.95 17.26
C ARG A 195 -30.88 -21.77 17.55
N GLU A 196 -30.45 -22.32 18.68
CA GLU A 196 -29.03 -22.64 18.90
C GLU A 196 -28.61 -23.83 18.01
#